data_AF-A0A523ZG39-F1
#
_entry.id   AF-A0A523ZG39-F1
#
_cell.length_a   1.000
_cell.length_b   1.000
_cell.length_c   1.000
_cell.angle_alpha   90.00
_cell.angle_beta   90.00
_cell.angle_gamma   90.00
#
_symmetry.space_group_name_H-M   'P 1'
#
loop_
_entity.id
_entity.type
_entity.pdbx_description
1 polymer ?
#
loop_
_entity_poly.entity_id
_entity_poly.type
_entity_poly.pdbx_seq_one_letter_code
_entity_poly.pdbx_strand_id
1 'polypeptide(L)' 'MIVKTHLSLSHDPAVKGVPKGWRLPTCDVLIYSGSKLLCPCAGTISLMPGTSSDPAFRKVDVDTKTGKVMGLF' A
#
# COMPACT_ATOMS: atom_id res chain seq x y z
N MET A 1 -4.74 9.27 -12.71
CA MET A 1 -3.82 8.39 -11.93
C MET A 1 -4.47 7.02 -11.85
N ILE A 2 -3.74 5.92 -12.01
CA ILE A 2 -4.36 4.58 -11.96
C ILE A 2 -3.98 3.88 -10.67
N VAL A 3 -4.97 3.36 -9.96
CA VAL A 3 -4.74 2.70 -8.68
C VAL A 3 -4.81 1.19 -8.92
N LYS A 4 -3.64 0.55 -8.89
CA LYS A 4 -3.46 -0.89 -9.13
C LYS A 4 -2.36 -1.43 -8.21
N THR A 5 -2.18 -2.75 -8.21
CA THR A 5 -1.04 -3.35 -7.52
C THR A 5 0.31 -2.77 -8.01
N HIS A 6 1.21 -2.52 -7.08
CA HIS A 6 2.58 -2.07 -7.36
C HIS A 6 3.52 -3.24 -7.69
N LEU A 7 3.10 -4.48 -7.40
CA LEU A 7 3.91 -5.68 -7.55
C LEU A 7 3.99 -6.19 -9.00
N SER A 8 3.09 -5.72 -9.86
CA SER A 8 3.04 -6.10 -11.28
C SER A 8 2.71 -4.90 -12.17
N LEU A 9 3.08 -4.97 -13.45
CA LEU A 9 2.59 -4.09 -14.50
C LEU A 9 1.08 -4.31 -14.78
N SER A 10 0.57 -5.52 -14.49
CA SER A 10 -0.86 -5.88 -14.56
C SER A 10 -1.64 -5.40 -13.33
N HIS A 11 -2.91 -5.82 -13.21
CA HIS A 11 -3.71 -5.77 -11.98
C HIS A 11 -3.41 -6.93 -11.02
N ASP A 12 -2.88 -8.03 -11.52
CA ASP A 12 -2.61 -9.23 -10.73
C ASP A 12 -1.15 -9.25 -10.23
N PRO A 13 -0.90 -9.29 -8.90
CA PRO A 13 0.45 -9.36 -8.34
C PRO A 13 1.21 -10.65 -8.68
N ALA A 14 0.53 -11.74 -9.07
CA ALA A 14 1.17 -13.01 -9.43
C ALA A 14 1.86 -12.95 -10.81
N VAL A 15 1.39 -12.08 -11.71
CA VAL A 15 1.90 -11.99 -13.08
C VAL A 15 3.14 -11.11 -13.12
N LYS A 16 4.33 -11.72 -13.11
CA LYS A 16 5.62 -11.02 -13.12
C LYS A 16 6.20 -10.87 -14.54
N GLY A 17 7.12 -9.92 -14.72
CA GLY A 17 7.77 -9.66 -16.01
C GLY A 17 6.99 -8.67 -16.87
N VAL A 18 6.94 -8.90 -18.18
CA VAL A 18 6.24 -8.02 -19.14
C VAL A 18 4.98 -8.73 -19.67
N PRO A 19 3.85 -8.67 -18.94
CA PRO A 19 2.62 -9.30 -19.39
C PRO A 19 2.07 -8.62 -20.65
N LYS A 20 1.67 -9.42 -21.64
CA LYS A 20 1.07 -8.98 -22.91
C LYS A 20 -0.34 -9.56 -23.04
N GLY A 21 -1.25 -8.84 -23.72
CA GLY A 21 -2.60 -9.33 -24.03
C GLY A 21 -3.58 -9.41 -22.85
N TRP A 22 -3.28 -8.74 -21.73
CA TRP A 22 -4.16 -8.70 -20.56
C TRP A 22 -5.07 -7.47 -20.60
N ARG A 23 -6.25 -7.59 -19.97
CA ARG A 23 -7.20 -6.47 -19.79
C ARG A 23 -7.11 -5.98 -18.34
N LEU A 24 -7.16 -4.67 -18.15
CA LEU A 24 -7.22 -4.06 -16.82
C LEU A 24 -8.68 -3.96 -16.38
N PRO A 25 -9.15 -4.77 -15.42
CA PRO A 25 -10.49 -4.60 -14.86
C PRO A 25 -10.50 -3.35 -13.97
N THR A 26 -11.48 -2.46 -14.17
CA THR A 26 -11.72 -1.32 -13.29
C THR A 26 -12.95 -1.63 -12.45
N CYS A 27 -12.80 -1.66 -11.12
CA CYS A 27 -13.90 -1.94 -10.20
C CYS A 27 -14.65 -0.67 -9.82
N ASP A 28 -13.92 0.41 -9.53
CA ASP A 28 -14.48 1.68 -9.06
C ASP A 28 -13.66 2.87 -9.56
N VAL A 29 -14.25 4.07 -9.53
CA VAL A 29 -13.56 5.32 -9.86
C VAL A 29 -13.68 6.30 -8.69
N LEU A 30 -12.55 6.59 -8.05
CA LEU A 30 -12.48 7.62 -7.01
C LEU A 30 -12.29 8.99 -7.66
N ILE A 31 -13.11 9.95 -7.27
CA ILE A 31 -13.07 11.32 -7.80
C ILE A 31 -12.48 12.23 -6.75
N TYR A 32 -11.29 12.77 -7.00
CA TYR A 32 -10.67 13.79 -6.18
C TYR A 32 -10.84 15.15 -6.85
N SER A 33 -11.98 15.80 -6.60
CA SER A 33 -12.35 17.08 -7.22
C SER A 33 -11.39 18.22 -6.87
N GLY A 34 -10.87 18.25 -5.63
CA GLY A 34 -9.92 19.27 -5.19
C GLY A 34 -8.58 19.22 -5.93
N SER A 35 -8.04 18.02 -6.17
CA SER A 35 -6.82 17.80 -6.95
C SER A 35 -7.06 17.61 -8.44
N LYS A 36 -8.33 17.69 -8.90
CA LYS A 36 -8.77 17.49 -10.29
C LYS A 36 -8.29 16.16 -10.89
N LEU A 37 -8.34 15.08 -10.09
CA LEU A 37 -7.88 13.75 -10.49
C LEU A 37 -9.02 12.72 -10.42
N LEU A 38 -9.10 11.91 -11.47
CA LEU A 38 -9.87 10.66 -11.49
C LEU A 38 -8.92 9.48 -11.25
N CYS A 39 -9.30 8.62 -10.31
CA CYS A 39 -8.53 7.49 -9.84
C CYS A 39 -9.32 6.18 -10.04
N PRO A 40 -9.32 5.60 -11.27
CA PRO A 40 -9.82 4.26 -11.49
C PRO A 40 -9.03 3.24 -10.67
N CYS A 41 -9.75 2.44 -9.90
CA CYS A 41 -9.26 1.38 -9.03
C CYS A 41 -9.39 0.03 -9.73
N ALA A 42 -8.25 -0.63 -9.96
CA ALA A 42 -8.13 -1.91 -10.63
C ALA A 42 -7.74 -3.02 -9.64
N GLY A 43 -8.59 -3.22 -8.63
CA GLY A 43 -8.43 -4.21 -7.57
C GLY A 43 -8.60 -3.63 -6.18
N THR A 44 -8.38 -4.46 -5.15
CA THR A 44 -8.49 -4.07 -3.75
C THR A 44 -7.30 -3.22 -3.32
N ILE A 45 -7.57 -2.02 -2.81
CA ILE A 45 -6.55 -1.10 -2.30
C ILE A 45 -6.77 -0.92 -0.80
N SER A 46 -5.71 -1.16 -0.02
CA SER A 46 -5.74 -0.93 1.42
C SER A 46 -5.45 0.53 1.71
N LEU A 47 -6.49 1.30 2.07
CA LEU A 47 -6.35 2.69 2.49
C LEU A 47 -5.92 2.83 3.95
N MET A 48 -6.10 1.77 4.76
CA MET A 48 -5.75 1.73 6.17
C MET A 48 -4.93 0.45 6.45
N PRO A 49 -3.62 0.54 6.68
CA PRO A 49 -2.83 -0.63 7.04
C PRO A 49 -3.19 -1.09 8.45
N GLY A 50 -3.42 -2.39 8.62
CA GLY A 50 -3.60 -3.01 9.94
C GLY A 50 -2.26 -3.25 10.64
N THR A 51 -2.32 -3.54 11.94
CA THR A 51 -1.17 -4.01 12.72
C THR A 51 -0.87 -5.48 12.46
N SER A 52 0.41 -5.86 12.55
CA SER A 52 0.86 -7.26 12.49
C SER A 52 0.56 -8.00 13.80
N SER A 53 0.52 -9.34 13.74
CA SER A 53 0.30 -10.19 14.93
C SER A 53 1.35 -9.98 16.03
N ASP A 54 2.59 -9.70 15.65
CA ASP A 54 3.62 -9.16 16.54
C ASP A 54 3.92 -7.71 16.12
N PRO A 55 3.30 -6.71 16.76
CA PRO A 55 3.45 -5.33 16.36
C PRO A 55 4.74 -4.72 16.94
N ALA A 56 5.43 -3.92 16.13
CA ALA A 56 6.74 -3.34 16.46
C ALA A 56 6.74 -2.48 17.73
N PHE A 57 5.61 -1.82 18.07
CA PHE A 57 5.51 -1.00 19.27
C PHE A 57 5.78 -1.77 20.58
N ARG A 58 5.62 -3.11 20.59
CA ARG A 58 5.97 -3.94 21.76
C ARG A 58 7.46 -3.94 22.09
N LYS A 59 8.30 -3.64 21.09
CA LYS A 59 9.76 -3.62 21.20
C LYS A 59 10.30 -2.19 21.39
N VAL A 60 9.40 -1.19 21.33
CA VAL A 60 9.76 0.22 21.52
C VAL A 60 9.86 0.51 23.01
N ASP A 61 11.03 0.96 23.45
CA ASP A 61 11.27 1.35 24.84
C ASP A 61 12.25 2.54 24.90
N VAL A 62 12.31 3.22 26.04
CA VAL A 62 13.18 4.38 26.28
C VAL A 62 14.14 4.08 27.43
N ASP A 63 15.44 4.14 27.18
CA ASP A 63 16.43 4.00 28.25
C ASP A 63 16.36 5.21 29.18
N THR A 64 15.92 4.98 30.41
CA THR A 64 15.77 6.00 31.47
C THR A 64 17.05 6.74 31.84
N LYS A 65 18.24 6.19 31.54
CA LYS A 65 19.53 6.83 31.87
C LYS A 65 20.06 7.71 30.75
N THR A 66 19.90 7.27 29.51
CA THR A 66 20.46 7.96 28.33
C THR A 66 19.41 8.72 27.53
N GLY A 67 18.12 8.48 27.78
CA GLY A 67 17.00 9.02 27.02
C GLY A 67 16.90 8.48 25.60
N LYS A 68 17.67 7.44 25.24
CA LYS A 68 17.68 6.86 23.90
C LYS A 68 16.50 5.93 23.69
N VAL A 69 15.82 6.07 22.55
CA VAL A 69 14.72 5.19 22.17
C VAL A 69 15.27 3.96 21.45
N MET A 70 14.84 2.78 21.88
CA MET A 70 15.20 1.48 21.31
C MET A 70 14.03 0.91 20.52
N GLY A 71 14.31 0.08 19.51
CA GLY A 71 13.29 -0.67 18.76
C GLY A 71 12.49 0.12 17.71
N LEU A 72 12.93 1.34 17.35
CA LEU A 72 12.32 2.14 16.28
C LEU A 72 12.79 1.77 14.87
N PHE A 73 13.97 1.15 14.76
CA PHE A 73 14.64 0.75 13.52
C PHE A 73 15.45 -0.52 13.76
#